data_AF-A0A954B5T8-F1
#
_entry.id   AF-A0A954B5T8-F1
#
_cell.length_a   1.000
_cell.length_b   1.000
_cell.length_c   1.000
_cell.angle_alpha   90.00
_cell.angle_beta   90.00
_cell.angle_gamma   90.00
#
_symmetry.space_group_name_H-M   'P 1'
#
loop_
_entity.id
_entity.type
_entity.pdbx_description
1 polymer ?
#
loop_
_entity_poly.entity_id
_entity_poly.type
_entity_poly.pdbx_seq_one_letter_code
_entity_poly.pdbx_strand_id
1 'polypeptide(L)'
;MSLSNFINIGERTNVTGSAKFRKLIKDSRYEEALTVARQQVEAGAQIIDVNMDEGMLDGVAAMDRFLKLVAAEPDISRVPVMVDSSKWEVIERGLKCLQGKAIVNSISLKEGEAPFFDHARKIMRYGAAVVVMAFDEKGQADTAARKIEICERSYRLLVDTLGFPPDDIIFDPNIFAVATGIEEHDNYAVDFINATRAIKERLPGARISGRVGA
;
A
#
# COMPACT_ATOMS: atom_id res chain seq x y z
N MET A 1 8.99 -23.60 -7.04
CA MET A 1 8.70 -22.14 -7.13
C MET A 1 9.97 -21.41 -6.76
N SER A 2 10.49 -20.55 -7.64
CA SER A 2 11.56 -19.63 -7.26
C SER A 2 10.99 -18.70 -6.18
N LEU A 3 11.44 -18.86 -4.93
CA LEU A 3 11.13 -17.92 -3.85
C LEU A 3 11.94 -16.64 -4.15
N SER A 4 11.35 -15.72 -4.92
CA SER A 4 11.95 -14.40 -5.10
C SER A 4 11.98 -13.69 -3.76
N ASN A 5 13.16 -13.24 -3.34
CA ASN A 5 13.35 -12.44 -2.12
C ASN A 5 12.80 -11.01 -2.26
N PHE A 6 12.38 -10.60 -3.45
CA PHE A 6 11.80 -9.30 -3.75
C PHE A 6 10.49 -9.45 -4.51
N ILE A 7 9.46 -8.71 -4.10
CA ILE A 7 8.12 -8.76 -4.68
C ILE A 7 7.84 -7.44 -5.39
N ASN A 8 7.66 -7.50 -6.71
CA ASN A 8 7.30 -6.33 -7.50
C ASN A 8 5.80 -6.04 -7.38
N ILE A 9 5.46 -4.83 -6.95
CA ILE A 9 4.08 -4.31 -6.89
C ILE A 9 3.90 -3.35 -8.08
N GLY A 10 2.97 -3.66 -8.98
CA GLY A 10 2.67 -2.82 -10.14
C GLY A 10 1.92 -1.55 -9.76
N GLU A 11 2.51 -0.39 -9.97
CA GLU A 11 1.99 0.93 -9.52
C GLU A 11 1.14 1.70 -10.55
N ARG A 12 1.04 1.23 -11.80
CA ARG A 12 0.49 2.03 -12.91
C ARG A 12 -1.03 2.10 -12.95
N THR A 13 -1.71 1.29 -12.13
CA THR A 13 -3.17 1.29 -11.89
C THR A 13 -3.56 2.32 -10.83
N ASN A 14 -2.97 3.50 -10.92
CA ASN A 14 -3.10 4.58 -9.95
C ASN A 14 -3.51 5.87 -10.66
N VAL A 15 -4.71 6.41 -10.36
CA VAL A 15 -5.23 7.61 -11.02
C VAL A 15 -4.42 8.88 -10.69
N THR A 16 -3.72 8.93 -9.57
CA THR A 16 -2.84 10.04 -9.21
C THR A 16 -1.50 9.93 -9.97
N GLY A 17 -0.87 8.76 -9.95
CA GLY A 17 0.48 8.51 -10.49
C GLY A 17 0.55 8.22 -11.99
N SER A 18 -0.53 7.76 -12.64
CA SER A 18 -0.51 7.34 -14.05
C SER A 18 -1.48 8.15 -14.90
N ALA A 19 -0.93 9.05 -15.74
CA ALA A 19 -1.74 9.89 -16.63
C ALA A 19 -2.60 9.07 -17.62
N LYS A 20 -2.07 7.94 -18.11
CA LYS A 20 -2.81 7.03 -18.98
C LYS A 20 -3.99 6.41 -18.24
N PHE A 21 -3.76 5.84 -17.06
CA PHE A 21 -4.81 5.17 -16.29
C PHE A 21 -5.89 6.17 -15.84
N ARG A 22 -5.47 7.34 -15.33
CA ARG A 22 -6.37 8.45 -14.98
C ARG A 22 -7.31 8.81 -16.12
N LYS A 23 -6.80 8.98 -17.34
CA LYS A 23 -7.61 9.31 -18.51
C LYS A 23 -8.66 8.21 -18.78
N LEU A 24 -8.24 6.95 -18.76
CA LEU A 24 -9.14 5.82 -19.01
C LEU A 24 -10.27 5.73 -17.96
N ILE A 25 -9.96 5.92 -16.68
CA ILE A 25 -10.98 5.89 -15.61
C ILE A 25 -11.93 7.08 -15.73
N LYS A 26 -11.43 8.31 -15.97
CA LYS A 26 -12.27 9.52 -16.14
C LYS A 26 -13.19 9.40 -17.36
N ASP A 27 -12.72 8.79 -18.44
CA ASP A 27 -13.50 8.53 -19.65
C ASP A 27 -14.40 7.29 -19.53
N SER A 28 -14.45 6.63 -18.37
CA SER A 28 -15.18 5.37 -18.12
C SER A 28 -14.79 4.21 -19.06
N ARG A 29 -13.56 4.22 -19.57
CA ARG A 29 -12.98 3.19 -20.45
C ARG A 29 -12.31 2.07 -19.62
N TYR A 30 -13.10 1.40 -18.78
CA TYR A 30 -12.61 0.41 -17.83
C TYR A 30 -11.98 -0.84 -18.48
N GLU A 31 -12.52 -1.30 -19.62
CA GLU A 31 -11.94 -2.43 -20.37
C GLU A 31 -10.51 -2.14 -20.84
N GLU A 32 -10.26 -0.91 -21.29
CA GLU A 32 -8.93 -0.48 -21.67
C GLU A 32 -8.03 -0.25 -20.45
N ALA A 33 -8.61 0.17 -19.32
CA ALA A 33 -7.90 0.30 -18.07
C ALA A 33 -7.37 -1.07 -17.56
N LEU A 34 -8.09 -2.18 -17.80
CA LEU A 34 -7.61 -3.54 -17.51
C LEU A 34 -6.32 -3.86 -18.24
N THR A 35 -6.11 -3.33 -19.45
CA THR A 35 -4.86 -3.56 -20.19
C THR A 35 -3.64 -3.03 -19.44
N VAL A 36 -3.80 -1.96 -18.65
CA VAL A 36 -2.72 -1.42 -17.79
C VAL A 36 -2.37 -2.40 -16.68
N ALA A 37 -3.38 -3.01 -16.04
CA ALA A 37 -3.16 -4.05 -15.04
C ALA A 37 -2.50 -5.29 -15.67
N ARG A 38 -3.06 -5.81 -16.77
CA ARG A 38 -2.55 -7.00 -17.48
C ARG A 38 -1.09 -6.85 -17.89
N GLN A 39 -0.73 -5.72 -18.49
CA GLN A 39 0.64 -5.42 -18.91
C GLN A 39 1.64 -5.45 -17.74
N GLN A 40 1.23 -5.04 -16.54
CA GLN A 40 2.11 -5.10 -15.36
C GLN A 40 2.35 -6.54 -14.91
N VAL A 41 1.29 -7.36 -14.88
CA VAL A 41 1.40 -8.78 -14.53
C VAL A 41 2.25 -9.54 -15.56
N GLU A 42 2.06 -9.28 -16.85
CA GLU A 42 2.89 -9.82 -17.94
C GLU A 42 4.36 -9.39 -17.84
N ALA A 43 4.61 -8.16 -17.36
CA ALA A 43 5.95 -7.64 -17.09
C ALA A 43 6.57 -8.16 -15.77
N GLY A 44 5.88 -9.03 -15.04
CA GLY A 44 6.40 -9.68 -13.84
C GLY A 44 5.97 -9.05 -12.51
N ALA A 45 5.00 -8.14 -12.49
CA ALA A 45 4.38 -7.70 -11.25
C ALA A 45 3.66 -8.88 -10.57
N GLN A 46 3.96 -9.08 -9.30
CA GLN A 46 3.41 -10.18 -8.49
C GLN A 46 2.22 -9.74 -7.64
N ILE A 47 2.01 -8.42 -7.53
CA ILE A 47 0.88 -7.74 -6.89
C ILE A 47 0.55 -6.55 -7.78
N ILE A 48 -0.71 -6.14 -7.85
CA ILE A 48 -1.12 -4.87 -8.48
C ILE A 48 -1.67 -3.90 -7.43
N ASP A 49 -1.18 -2.65 -7.45
CA ASP A 49 -1.64 -1.54 -6.61
C ASP A 49 -2.73 -0.77 -7.35
N VAL A 50 -3.92 -0.67 -6.76
CA VAL A 50 -5.08 -0.03 -7.38
C VAL A 50 -5.47 1.18 -6.55
N ASN A 51 -5.33 2.37 -7.13
CA ASN A 51 -5.67 3.64 -6.50
C ASN A 51 -6.67 4.43 -7.36
N MET A 52 -7.79 4.82 -6.73
CA MET A 52 -8.89 5.57 -7.34
C MET A 52 -9.13 6.95 -6.69
N ASP A 53 -8.17 7.44 -5.91
CA ASP A 53 -8.24 8.73 -5.23
C ASP A 53 -7.96 9.89 -6.20
N GLU A 54 -9.04 10.52 -6.65
CA GLU A 54 -8.99 11.72 -7.49
C GLU A 54 -10.21 12.58 -7.14
N GLY A 55 -10.02 13.89 -6.97
CA GLY A 55 -11.07 14.79 -6.44
C GLY A 55 -12.35 14.85 -7.27
N MET A 56 -12.30 14.47 -8.55
CA MET A 56 -13.45 14.48 -9.47
C MET A 56 -14.10 13.09 -9.65
N LEU A 57 -13.61 12.05 -8.97
CA LEU A 57 -14.13 10.68 -9.08
C LEU A 57 -14.89 10.27 -7.82
N ASP A 58 -15.98 9.52 -8.01
CA ASP A 58 -16.52 8.68 -6.95
C ASP A 58 -15.59 7.48 -6.76
N GLY A 59 -14.64 7.59 -5.83
CA GLY A 59 -13.64 6.56 -5.57
C GLY A 59 -14.24 5.21 -5.17
N VAL A 60 -15.37 5.21 -4.44
CA VAL A 60 -16.05 3.97 -4.02
C VAL A 60 -16.61 3.26 -5.24
N ALA A 61 -17.34 3.98 -6.11
CA ALA A 61 -17.89 3.41 -7.33
C ALA A 61 -16.80 2.97 -8.33
N ALA A 62 -15.73 3.76 -8.47
CA ALA A 62 -14.62 3.45 -9.37
C ALA A 62 -13.86 2.20 -8.92
N MET A 63 -13.56 2.09 -7.61
CA MET A 63 -12.92 0.92 -7.01
C MET A 63 -13.78 -0.34 -7.17
N ASP A 64 -15.07 -0.26 -6.83
CA ASP A 64 -16.03 -1.36 -6.98
C ASP A 64 -16.06 -1.89 -8.42
N ARG A 65 -16.20 -0.98 -9.40
CA ARG A 65 -16.30 -1.33 -10.81
C ARG A 65 -15.00 -1.95 -11.33
N PHE A 66 -13.86 -1.33 -11.05
CA PHE A 66 -12.58 -1.80 -11.57
C PHE A 66 -12.18 -3.16 -10.96
N LEU A 67 -12.35 -3.35 -9.65
CA LEU A 67 -11.97 -4.60 -9.00
C LEU A 67 -12.86 -5.78 -9.38
N LYS A 68 -14.15 -5.56 -9.66
CA LYS A 68 -15.02 -6.61 -10.23
C LYS A 68 -14.55 -7.07 -11.61
N LEU A 69 -14.08 -6.14 -12.43
CA LEU A 69 -13.52 -6.46 -13.74
C LEU A 69 -12.18 -7.19 -13.63
N VAL A 70 -11.31 -6.75 -12.71
CA VAL A 70 -10.05 -7.46 -12.39
C VAL A 70 -10.32 -8.90 -11.94
N ALA A 71 -11.31 -9.11 -11.08
CA ALA A 71 -11.69 -10.44 -10.61
C ALA A 71 -12.26 -11.35 -11.73
N ALA A 72 -12.85 -10.75 -12.77
CA ALA A 72 -13.39 -11.48 -13.91
C ALA A 72 -12.34 -11.82 -14.98
N GLU A 73 -11.12 -11.27 -14.88
CA GLU A 73 -10.04 -11.47 -15.84
C GLU A 73 -8.98 -12.45 -15.29
N PRO A 74 -8.90 -13.69 -15.79
CA PRO A 74 -7.98 -14.72 -15.28
C PRO A 74 -6.49 -14.33 -15.30
N ASP A 75 -6.08 -13.57 -16.31
CA ASP A 75 -4.67 -13.16 -16.46
C ASP A 75 -4.21 -12.19 -15.36
N ILE A 76 -5.17 -11.48 -14.75
CA ILE A 76 -4.93 -10.48 -13.70
C ILE A 76 -5.26 -11.07 -12.32
N SER A 77 -6.40 -11.73 -12.17
CA SER A 77 -6.89 -12.27 -10.88
C SER A 77 -6.00 -13.35 -10.25
N ARG A 78 -5.02 -13.88 -11.00
CA ARG A 78 -3.99 -14.78 -10.47
C ARG A 78 -2.98 -14.13 -9.51
N VAL A 79 -2.89 -12.79 -9.46
CA VAL A 79 -2.04 -12.07 -8.50
C VAL A 79 -2.88 -11.31 -7.46
N PRO A 80 -2.39 -11.15 -6.21
CA PRO A 80 -3.09 -10.35 -5.21
C PRO A 80 -3.22 -8.87 -5.61
N VAL A 81 -4.23 -8.22 -5.04
CA VAL A 81 -4.48 -6.78 -5.21
C VAL A 81 -4.13 -6.05 -3.91
N MET A 82 -3.39 -4.96 -4.06
CA MET A 82 -3.19 -3.94 -3.05
C MET A 82 -4.21 -2.81 -3.29
N VAL A 83 -5.14 -2.64 -2.34
CA VAL A 83 -6.19 -1.61 -2.40
C VAL A 83 -5.64 -0.33 -1.80
N ASP A 84 -5.36 0.65 -2.65
CA ASP A 84 -4.71 1.92 -2.29
C ASP A 84 -5.72 3.08 -2.22
N SER A 85 -5.90 3.63 -1.03
CA SER A 85 -6.69 4.85 -0.83
C SER A 85 -6.40 5.49 0.53
N SER A 86 -6.54 6.81 0.59
CA SER A 86 -6.57 7.60 1.81
C SER A 86 -7.90 7.54 2.56
N LYS A 87 -8.94 6.92 1.97
CA LYS A 87 -10.31 6.87 2.50
C LYS A 87 -10.71 5.44 2.86
N TRP A 88 -11.11 5.22 4.11
CA TRP A 88 -11.47 3.89 4.60
C TRP A 88 -12.64 3.26 3.81
N GLU A 89 -13.65 4.05 3.44
CA GLU A 89 -14.81 3.58 2.69
C GLU A 89 -14.45 3.02 1.30
N VAL A 90 -13.38 3.52 0.68
CA VAL A 90 -12.86 3.03 -0.60
C VAL A 90 -12.08 1.72 -0.38
N ILE A 91 -11.23 1.68 0.66
CA ILE A 91 -10.52 0.45 1.07
C ILE A 91 -11.52 -0.66 1.34
N GLU A 92 -12.50 -0.42 2.20
CA GLU A 92 -13.49 -1.40 2.61
C GLU A 92 -14.34 -1.87 1.43
N ARG A 93 -14.67 -0.97 0.50
CA ARG A 93 -15.33 -1.36 -0.75
C ARG A 93 -14.45 -2.33 -1.54
N GLY A 94 -13.17 -2.04 -1.70
CA GLY A 94 -12.26 -2.92 -2.43
C GLY A 94 -12.12 -4.30 -1.79
N LEU A 95 -11.99 -4.34 -0.47
CA LEU A 95 -11.96 -5.61 0.28
C LEU A 95 -13.21 -6.47 0.08
N LYS A 96 -14.40 -5.86 -0.03
CA LYS A 96 -15.65 -6.58 -0.31
C LYS A 96 -15.76 -7.12 -1.73
N CYS A 97 -14.99 -6.58 -2.67
CA CYS A 97 -15.01 -7.00 -4.07
C CYS A 97 -14.04 -8.15 -4.38
N LEU A 98 -13.00 -8.33 -3.55
CA LEU A 98 -11.92 -9.26 -3.82
C LEU A 98 -12.20 -10.64 -3.23
N GLN A 99 -11.82 -11.67 -3.98
CA GLN A 99 -11.75 -13.04 -3.49
C GLN A 99 -10.29 -13.37 -3.16
N GLY A 100 -10.05 -13.97 -2.00
CA GLY A 100 -8.70 -14.24 -1.53
C GLY A 100 -8.08 -13.10 -0.71
N LYS A 101 -6.78 -13.21 -0.44
CA LYS A 101 -6.07 -12.31 0.47
C LYS A 101 -5.65 -11.02 -0.24
N ALA A 102 -6.32 -9.92 0.07
CA ALA A 102 -5.94 -8.59 -0.36
C ALA A 102 -4.88 -7.95 0.55
N ILE A 103 -4.30 -6.83 0.10
CA ILE A 103 -3.43 -5.99 0.90
C ILE A 103 -4.05 -4.60 0.99
N VAL A 104 -4.17 -4.05 2.19
CA VAL A 104 -4.61 -2.67 2.40
C VAL A 104 -3.43 -1.72 2.32
N ASN A 105 -3.52 -0.69 1.47
CA ASN A 105 -2.58 0.41 1.39
C ASN A 105 -3.35 1.72 1.66
N SER A 106 -3.31 2.29 2.86
CA SER A 106 -2.57 1.87 4.05
C SER A 106 -3.31 2.34 5.31
N ILE A 107 -2.79 1.97 6.49
CA ILE A 107 -3.17 2.61 7.76
C ILE A 107 -1.96 3.29 8.39
N SER A 108 -2.20 4.20 9.33
CA SER A 108 -1.14 4.89 10.07
C SER A 108 -1.65 5.42 11.42
N LEU A 109 -0.74 5.93 12.24
CA LEU A 109 -1.05 6.57 13.52
C LEU A 109 -1.38 8.07 13.36
N LYS A 110 -1.51 8.58 12.13
CA LYS A 110 -1.80 9.99 11.84
C LYS A 110 -2.97 10.57 12.64
N GLU A 111 -4.04 9.79 12.77
CA GLU A 111 -5.28 10.20 13.47
C GLU A 111 -5.34 9.62 14.90
N GLY A 112 -4.21 9.14 15.40
CA GLY A 112 -4.08 8.50 16.71
C GLY A 112 -4.42 7.01 16.70
N GLU A 113 -4.33 6.42 17.90
CA GLU A 113 -4.45 4.96 18.08
C GLU A 113 -5.88 4.45 17.87
N ALA A 114 -6.91 5.23 18.20
CA ALA A 114 -8.29 4.76 18.12
C ALA A 114 -8.72 4.44 16.66
N PRO A 115 -8.54 5.34 15.67
CA PRO A 115 -8.77 5.00 14.26
C PRO A 115 -7.85 3.88 13.76
N PHE A 116 -6.57 3.89 14.15
CA PHE A 116 -5.62 2.84 13.79
C PHE A 116 -6.10 1.44 14.23
N PHE A 117 -6.56 1.31 15.48
CA PHE A 117 -7.12 0.07 16.01
C PHE A 117 -8.43 -0.33 15.35
N ASP A 118 -9.32 0.62 15.06
CA ASP A 118 -10.58 0.33 14.38
C ASP A 118 -10.34 -0.25 12.98
N HIS A 119 -9.49 0.42 12.19
CA HIS A 119 -9.10 -0.06 10.87
C HIS A 119 -8.39 -1.40 10.94
N ALA A 120 -7.39 -1.57 11.82
CA ALA A 120 -6.66 -2.83 11.97
C ALA A 120 -7.60 -4.01 12.29
N ARG A 121 -8.57 -3.83 13.21
CA ARG A 121 -9.57 -4.87 13.52
C ARG A 121 -10.43 -5.22 12.32
N LYS A 122 -10.87 -4.23 11.53
CA LYS A 122 -11.63 -4.47 10.30
C LYS A 122 -10.80 -5.24 9.28
N ILE A 123 -9.54 -4.86 9.07
CA ILE A 123 -8.60 -5.55 8.17
C ILE A 123 -8.43 -7.01 8.58
N MET A 124 -8.22 -7.30 9.88
CA MET A 124 -8.15 -8.67 10.39
C MET A 124 -9.42 -9.47 10.09
N ARG A 125 -10.61 -8.87 10.24
CA ARG A 125 -11.88 -9.54 9.91
C ARG A 125 -12.00 -9.90 8.43
N TYR A 126 -11.43 -9.10 7.54
CA TYR A 126 -11.35 -9.43 6.11
C TYR A 126 -10.21 -10.41 5.78
N GLY A 127 -9.33 -10.74 6.73
CA GLY A 127 -8.18 -11.63 6.50
C GLY A 127 -7.12 -11.03 5.56
N ALA A 128 -7.07 -9.70 5.45
CA ALA A 128 -6.15 -8.99 4.57
C ALA A 128 -4.82 -8.67 5.27
N ALA A 129 -3.75 -8.54 4.48
CA ALA A 129 -2.49 -7.94 4.95
C ALA A 129 -2.59 -6.41 4.91
N VAL A 130 -1.64 -5.72 5.55
CA VAL A 130 -1.69 -4.26 5.71
C VAL A 130 -0.33 -3.60 5.52
N VAL A 131 -0.33 -2.54 4.72
CA VAL A 131 0.74 -1.55 4.70
C VAL A 131 0.52 -0.56 5.85
N VAL A 132 1.54 -0.37 6.68
CA VAL A 132 1.56 0.59 7.77
C VAL A 132 2.57 1.68 7.46
N MET A 133 2.09 2.89 7.23
CA MET A 133 2.95 4.04 6.94
C MET A 133 3.67 4.49 8.19
N ALA A 134 4.94 4.90 8.05
CA ALA A 134 5.66 5.62 9.10
C ALA A 134 5.16 7.08 9.20
N PHE A 135 3.91 7.23 9.65
CA PHE A 135 3.20 8.49 9.89
C PHE A 135 2.44 8.37 11.22
N ASP A 136 2.72 9.26 12.17
CA ASP A 136 2.02 9.33 13.45
C ASP A 136 1.39 10.73 13.70
N GLU A 137 0.91 10.96 14.91
CA GLU A 137 0.26 12.21 15.32
C GLU A 137 1.19 13.44 15.20
N LYS A 138 2.52 13.23 15.10
CA LYS A 138 3.53 14.27 14.93
C LYS A 138 3.91 14.50 13.46
N GLY A 139 3.40 13.70 12.53
CA GLY A 139 3.67 13.84 11.09
C GLY A 139 4.37 12.63 10.47
N GLN A 140 4.86 12.83 9.24
CA GLN A 140 5.61 11.82 8.50
C GLN A 140 7.02 11.65 9.08
N ALA A 141 7.52 10.42 9.14
CA ALA A 141 8.90 10.13 9.51
C ALA A 141 9.85 10.34 8.33
N ASP A 142 10.69 11.36 8.46
CA ASP A 142 11.74 11.78 7.53
C ASP A 142 13.11 11.16 7.86
N THR A 143 13.48 11.08 9.14
CA THR A 143 14.74 10.50 9.61
C THR A 143 14.66 9.01 9.94
N ALA A 144 15.78 8.28 9.88
CA ALA A 144 15.82 6.86 10.24
C ALA A 144 15.28 6.60 11.66
N ALA A 145 15.64 7.45 12.63
CA ALA A 145 15.20 7.32 14.01
C ALA A 145 13.67 7.38 14.13
N ARG A 146 13.04 8.37 13.47
CA ARG A 146 11.57 8.51 13.45
C ARG A 146 10.89 7.36 12.73
N LYS A 147 11.46 6.89 11.61
CA LYS A 147 10.92 5.74 10.87
C LYS A 147 10.90 4.48 11.75
N ILE A 148 11.99 4.22 12.47
CA ILE A 148 12.10 3.08 13.39
C ILE A 148 11.12 3.22 14.56
N GLU A 149 11.05 4.39 15.20
CA GLU A 149 10.16 4.65 16.34
C GLU A 149 8.69 4.37 15.99
N ILE A 150 8.20 4.91 14.87
CA ILE A 150 6.80 4.75 14.48
C ILE A 150 6.49 3.30 14.10
N CYS A 151 7.38 2.65 13.33
CA CYS A 151 7.18 1.25 12.95
C CYS A 151 7.20 0.31 14.17
N GLU A 152 8.11 0.52 15.12
CA GLU A 152 8.18 -0.26 16.35
C GLU A 152 6.92 -0.05 17.21
N ARG A 153 6.50 1.20 17.44
CA ARG A 153 5.23 1.49 18.14
C ARG A 153 4.04 0.80 17.47
N SER A 154 3.92 0.94 16.15
CA SER A 154 2.84 0.35 15.38
C SER A 154 2.84 -1.18 15.46
N TYR A 155 4.02 -1.81 15.40
CA TYR A 155 4.16 -3.26 15.56
C TYR A 155 3.67 -3.72 16.92
N ARG A 156 4.06 -3.03 18.01
CA ARG A 156 3.61 -3.37 19.37
C ARG A 156 2.09 -3.25 19.50
N LEU A 157 1.49 -2.19 18.97
CA LEU A 157 0.04 -2.00 18.97
C LEU A 157 -0.67 -3.11 18.17
N LEU A 158 -0.16 -3.48 17.00
CA LEU A 158 -0.76 -4.51 16.16
C LEU A 158 -0.56 -5.92 16.74
N VAL A 159 0.67 -6.30 17.06
CA VAL A 159 1.04 -7.66 17.44
C VAL A 159 0.71 -7.92 18.91
N ASP A 160 1.23 -7.09 19.81
CA ASP A 160 1.14 -7.37 21.26
C ASP A 160 -0.26 -7.05 21.80
N THR A 161 -0.94 -6.02 21.27
CA THR A 161 -2.27 -5.61 21.75
C THR A 161 -3.43 -6.22 20.96
N LEU A 162 -3.36 -6.28 19.61
CA LEU A 162 -4.44 -6.86 18.79
C LEU A 162 -4.25 -8.34 18.42
N GLY A 163 -3.04 -8.89 18.55
CA GLY A 163 -2.73 -10.22 18.02
C GLY A 163 -2.76 -10.27 16.49
N PHE A 164 -2.45 -9.16 15.82
CA PHE A 164 -2.34 -9.10 14.36
C PHE A 164 -1.17 -9.99 13.90
N PRO A 165 -1.33 -10.85 12.87
CA PRO A 165 -0.24 -11.70 12.40
C PRO A 165 0.94 -10.87 11.88
N PRO A 166 2.16 -11.01 12.42
CA PRO A 166 3.29 -10.18 12.01
C PRO A 166 3.68 -10.39 10.53
N ASP A 167 3.42 -11.58 9.98
CA ASP A 167 3.64 -11.86 8.56
C ASP A 167 2.73 -11.07 7.61
N ASP A 168 1.64 -10.51 8.13
CA ASP A 168 0.69 -9.71 7.38
C ASP A 168 0.93 -8.21 7.50
N ILE A 169 2.00 -7.81 8.21
CA ILE A 169 2.40 -6.42 8.38
C ILE A 169 3.51 -6.09 7.38
N ILE A 170 3.27 -5.07 6.57
CA ILE A 170 4.23 -4.48 5.63
C ILE A 170 4.47 -3.04 6.11
N PHE A 171 5.65 -2.71 6.61
CA PHE A 171 5.96 -1.31 6.91
C PHE A 171 6.38 -0.58 5.65
N ASP A 172 5.88 0.65 5.49
CA ASP A 172 6.42 1.64 4.55
C ASP A 172 7.11 2.76 5.35
N PRO A 173 8.45 2.72 5.45
CA PRO A 173 9.24 3.78 6.10
C PRO A 173 9.25 5.12 5.36
N ASN A 174 8.45 5.33 4.32
CA ASN A 174 8.44 6.47 3.41
C ASN A 174 9.73 6.62 2.59
N ILE A 175 9.62 6.38 1.29
CA ILE A 175 10.62 6.83 0.31
C ILE A 175 10.28 8.28 -0.08
N PHE A 176 11.24 9.18 0.09
CA PHE A 176 11.11 10.59 -0.31
C PHE A 176 12.08 10.94 -1.44
N ALA A 177 11.75 12.01 -2.18
CA ALA A 177 12.61 12.53 -3.22
C ALA A 177 13.92 13.08 -2.64
N VAL A 178 15.02 12.76 -3.31
CA VAL A 178 16.36 13.32 -3.05
C VAL A 178 16.75 14.26 -4.20
N ALA A 179 17.88 14.97 -4.08
CA ALA A 179 18.36 15.90 -5.09
C ALA A 179 17.33 17.01 -5.44
N THR A 180 16.57 17.46 -4.44
CA THR A 180 15.54 18.50 -4.60
C THR A 180 16.11 19.92 -4.53
N GLY A 181 17.41 20.07 -4.24
CA GLY A 181 18.05 21.35 -3.95
C GLY A 181 17.86 21.84 -2.50
N ILE A 182 17.38 20.98 -1.60
CA ILE A 182 17.18 21.25 -0.16
C ILE A 182 18.10 20.28 0.59
N GLU A 183 19.06 20.80 1.37
CA GLU A 183 20.12 20.01 2.02
C GLU A 183 19.55 18.97 3.00
N GLU A 184 18.45 19.31 3.68
CA GLU A 184 17.75 18.42 4.61
C GLU A 184 17.23 17.13 3.94
N HIS A 185 17.10 17.11 2.61
CA HIS A 185 16.58 15.97 1.86
C HIS A 185 17.68 15.00 1.39
N ASP A 186 18.96 15.37 1.49
CA ASP A 186 20.07 14.59 0.91
C ASP A 186 20.20 13.19 1.54
N ASN A 187 19.77 13.06 2.80
CA ASN A 187 19.91 11.81 3.55
C ASN A 187 18.68 10.88 3.47
N TYR A 188 17.58 11.28 2.82
CA TYR A 188 16.32 10.51 2.87
C TYR A 188 16.42 9.07 2.38
N ALA A 189 17.19 8.81 1.32
CA ALA A 189 17.41 7.45 0.82
C ALA A 189 18.23 6.60 1.82
N VAL A 190 19.26 7.20 2.43
CA VAL A 190 20.09 6.54 3.45
C VAL A 190 19.25 6.25 4.70
N ASP A 191 18.39 7.18 5.10
CA ASP A 191 17.48 7.02 6.22
C ASP A 191 16.48 5.88 6.00
N PHE A 192 15.93 5.74 4.80
CA PHE A 192 15.07 4.61 4.44
C PHE A 192 15.82 3.26 4.54
N ILE A 193 17.04 3.19 4.01
CA ILE A 193 17.87 1.95 4.03
C ILE A 193 18.23 1.57 5.48
N ASN A 194 18.61 2.55 6.29
CA ASN A 194 18.97 2.31 7.70
C ASN A 194 17.76 1.89 8.53
N ALA A 195 16.60 2.53 8.33
CA ALA A 195 15.35 2.11 8.96
C ALA A 195 14.94 0.71 8.54
N THR A 196 15.05 0.38 7.24
CA THR A 196 14.76 -0.96 6.70
C THR A 196 15.57 -2.03 7.43
N ARG A 197 16.89 -1.82 7.59
CA ARG A 197 17.76 -2.76 8.32
C ARG A 197 17.30 -2.96 9.76
N ALA A 198 17.12 -1.86 10.49
CA ALA A 198 16.73 -1.91 11.90
C ALA A 198 15.34 -2.56 12.10
N ILE A 199 14.38 -2.27 11.23
CA ILE A 199 13.04 -2.88 11.29
C ILE A 199 13.14 -4.39 11.06
N LYS A 200 13.91 -4.84 10.06
CA LYS A 200 14.09 -6.28 9.80
C LYS A 200 14.78 -7.02 10.95
N GLU A 201 15.66 -6.36 11.69
CA GLU A 201 16.33 -6.93 12.87
C GLU A 201 15.42 -6.97 14.11
N ARG A 202 14.58 -5.95 14.30
CA ARG A 202 13.81 -5.74 15.55
C ARG A 202 12.38 -6.29 15.51
N LEU A 203 11.75 -6.31 14.34
CA LEU A 203 10.32 -6.58 14.17
C LEU A 203 10.13 -7.89 13.37
N PRO A 204 10.21 -9.06 14.02
CA PRO A 204 10.19 -10.35 13.34
C PRO A 204 8.85 -10.58 12.61
N GLY A 205 8.91 -11.25 11.46
CA GLY A 205 7.77 -11.52 10.59
C GLY A 205 7.37 -10.34 9.70
N ALA A 206 7.58 -9.09 10.14
CA ALA A 206 7.23 -7.92 9.35
C ALA A 206 8.05 -7.82 8.04
N ARG A 207 7.39 -7.31 7.00
CA ARG A 207 7.97 -7.01 5.68
C ARG A 207 8.18 -5.50 5.54
N ILE A 208 8.97 -5.11 4.55
CA ILE A 208 9.22 -3.72 4.20
C ILE A 208 8.79 -3.50 2.75
N SER A 209 8.12 -2.39 2.48
CA SER A 209 7.84 -1.87 1.15
C SER A 209 8.17 -0.38 1.09
N GLY A 210 8.09 0.18 -0.10
CA GLY A 210 8.27 1.59 -0.37
C GLY A 210 8.03 1.87 -1.85
N ARG A 211 7.36 2.98 -2.15
CA ARG A 211 7.11 3.41 -3.53
C ARG A 211 8.40 4.02 -4.11
N VAL A 212 9.09 3.26 -4.96
CA VAL A 212 10.39 3.68 -5.54
C VAL A 212 10.21 4.75 -6.61
N GLY A 213 9.07 4.76 -7.31
CA GLY A 213 8.82 5.65 -8.45
C GLY A 213 9.77 5.39 -9.62
N ALA A 214 9.36 5.82 -10.80
CA ALA A 214 10.21 5.92 -11.99
C ALA A 214 10.45 7.39 -12.34
#